data_AF-A0A6N8HHP4-F1
#
_entry.id   AF-A0A6N8HHP4-F1
#
_cell.length_a   1.000
_cell.length_b   1.000
_cell.length_c   1.000
_cell.angle_alpha   90.00
_cell.angle_beta   90.00
_cell.angle_gamma   90.00
#
_symmetry.space_group_name_H-M   'P 1'
#
loop_
_entity.id
_entity.type
_entity.pdbx_description
1 polymer ?
#
loop_
_entity_poly.entity_id
_entity_poly.type
_entity_poly.pdbx_seq_one_letter_code
_entity_poly.pdbx_strand_id
1 'polypeptide(L)' 'MKSKIYHSYEEINNDLRILKVEKDLAYHKLIKEVEETKESLQLKNIIGDTPKRILSILGLFAGPLKSLALTMLFKKIFK' A
#
# COMPACT_ATOMS: atom_id res chain seq x y z
N MET A 1 -0.44 -15.76 -12.80
CA MET A 1 -0.12 -15.80 -14.24
C MET A 1 -0.36 -17.22 -14.73
N LYS A 2 -1.17 -17.44 -15.77
CA LYS A 2 -1.25 -18.76 -16.41
C LYS A 2 0.14 -19.13 -16.92
N SER A 3 0.59 -20.39 -16.76
CA SER A 3 1.84 -20.83 -17.35
C SER A 3 1.69 -20.86 -18.87
N LYS A 4 2.23 -19.85 -19.55
CA LYS A 4 2.27 -19.77 -21.00
C LYS A 4 3.53 -20.49 -21.48
N ILE A 5 3.38 -21.40 -22.44
CA ILE A 5 4.50 -22.00 -23.17
C ILE A 5 4.80 -21.06 -24.33
N TYR A 6 6.05 -20.62 -24.43
CA TYR A 6 6.52 -19.75 -25.52
C TYR A 6 7.12 -20.61 -26.63
N HIS A 7 6.78 -20.30 -27.87
CA HIS A 7 7.27 -21.03 -29.04
C HIS A 7 8.34 -20.26 -29.81
N SER A 8 8.55 -18.97 -29.50
CA SER A 8 9.62 -18.16 -30.06
C SER A 8 10.15 -17.11 -29.05
N TYR A 9 11.37 -16.63 -29.29
CA TYR A 9 11.94 -15.51 -28.52
C TYR A 9 11.19 -14.19 -28.78
N GLU A 10 10.55 -14.04 -29.93
CA GLU A 10 9.77 -12.85 -30.27
C GLU A 10 8.53 -12.72 -29.38
N GLU A 11 7.86 -13.82 -29.09
CA GLU A 11 6.73 -13.87 -28.15
C GLU A 11 7.15 -13.44 -26.74
N ILE A 12 8.30 -13.93 -26.27
CA ILE A 12 8.86 -13.58 -24.96
C ILE A 12 9.16 -12.08 -24.92
N ASN A 13 9.82 -11.54 -25.95
CA ASN A 13 10.17 -10.13 -26.00
C ASN A 13 8.94 -9.22 -26.05
N ASN A 14 7.90 -9.64 -26.77
CA ASN A 14 6.65 -8.91 -26.83
C ASN A 14 5.95 -8.85 -25.46
N ASP A 15 5.85 -9.99 -24.77
CA ASP A 15 5.24 -10.05 -23.44
C ASP A 15 6.07 -9.27 -22.39
N LEU A 16 7.40 -9.34 -22.47
CA LEU A 16 8.30 -8.53 -21.63
C LEU A 16 8.14 -7.03 -21.89
N ARG A 17 7.91 -6.63 -23.14
CA ARG A 17 7.63 -5.23 -23.49
C ARG A 17 6.31 -4.76 -22.91
N ILE A 18 5.26 -5.58 -22.99
CA ILE A 18 3.96 -5.31 -22.35
C ILE A 18 4.16 -5.15 -20.85
N LEU A 19 4.86 -6.08 -20.20
CA LEU A 19 5.11 -6.06 -18.77
C LEU A 19 5.87 -4.80 -18.32
N LYS A 20 6.85 -4.33 -19.12
CA LYS A 20 7.55 -3.07 -18.85
C LYS A 20 6.59 -1.88 -18.89
N VAL A 21 5.77 -1.78 -19.94
CA VAL A 21 4.79 -0.70 -20.07
C VAL A 21 3.76 -0.73 -18.93
N GLU A 22 3.27 -1.91 -18.55
CA GLU A 22 2.36 -2.07 -17.41
C GLU A 22 2.99 -1.64 -16.10
N LYS A 23 4.26 -2.01 -15.87
CA LYS A 23 5.03 -1.58 -14.70
C LYS A 23 5.18 -0.06 -14.66
N ASP A 24 5.57 0.56 -15.78
CA ASP A 24 5.77 2.01 -15.84
C ASP A 24 4.44 2.75 -15.63
N LEU A 25 3.36 2.26 -16.22
CA LEU A 25 2.01 2.78 -15.98
C LEU A 25 1.58 2.65 -14.51
N ALA A 26 1.82 1.49 -13.89
CA ALA A 26 1.52 1.26 -12.48
C ALA A 26 2.35 2.20 -11.59
N TYR A 27 3.64 2.40 -11.89
CA TYR A 27 4.51 3.32 -11.16
C TYR A 27 4.00 4.77 -11.24
N HIS A 28 3.63 5.24 -12.43
CA HIS A 28 3.06 6.57 -12.60
C HIS A 28 1.72 6.73 -11.87
N LYS A 29 0.85 5.71 -11.89
CA LYS A 29 -0.39 5.72 -11.12
C LYS A 29 -0.12 5.81 -9.63
N LEU A 30 0.82 5.05 -9.10
CA LEU A 30 1.19 5.11 -7.69
C LEU A 30 1.74 6.47 -7.30
N ILE A 31 2.63 7.07 -8.09
CA ILE A 31 3.11 8.43 -7.81
C ILE A 31 1.94 9.40 -7.80
N LYS A 32 1.09 9.34 -8.82
CA LYS A 32 -0.08 10.21 -8.93
C LYS A 32 -1.03 10.03 -7.74
N GLU A 33 -1.34 8.80 -7.36
CA GLU A 33 -2.17 8.49 -6.19
C GLU A 33 -1.52 8.99 -4.90
N VAL A 34 -0.19 8.85 -4.74
CA VAL A 34 0.54 9.38 -3.59
C VAL A 34 0.52 10.91 -3.58
N GLU A 35 0.61 11.56 -4.74
CA GLU A 35 0.54 13.01 -4.87
C GLU A 35 -0.87 13.54 -4.61
N GLU A 36 -1.90 12.96 -5.21
CA GLU A 36 -3.32 13.23 -4.93
C GLU A 36 -3.68 12.91 -3.47
N THR A 37 -3.11 11.85 -2.91
CA THR A 37 -3.26 11.51 -1.49
C THR A 37 -2.51 12.50 -0.62
N LYS A 38 -1.36 13.02 -1.03
CA LYS A 38 -0.67 14.10 -0.29
C LYS A 38 -1.43 15.41 -0.35
N GLU A 39 -2.08 15.72 -1.48
CA GLU A 39 -2.94 16.90 -1.64
C GLU A 39 -4.24 16.76 -0.83
N SER A 40 -4.90 15.60 -0.87
CA SER A 40 -6.10 15.33 -0.06
C SER A 40 -5.78 15.11 1.43
N LEU A 41 -4.61 14.55 1.74
CA LEU A 41 -3.98 14.55 3.06
C LEU A 41 -3.15 15.81 3.27
N GLN A 42 -3.39 16.93 2.59
CA GLN A 42 -3.17 18.22 3.22
C GLN A 42 -4.21 18.36 4.36
N LEU A 43 -4.09 17.51 5.39
CA LEU A 43 -3.79 17.75 6.80
C LEU A 43 -3.73 19.21 7.30
N LYS A 44 -3.93 20.24 6.47
CA LYS A 44 -4.12 21.63 6.89
C LYS A 44 -5.32 21.77 7.84
N ASN A 45 -6.28 20.83 7.80
CA ASN A 45 -7.43 20.79 8.71
C ASN A 45 -7.33 19.70 9.81
N ILE A 46 -6.29 18.86 9.84
CA ILE A 46 -6.12 17.80 10.87
C ILE A 46 -4.93 18.10 11.79
N ILE A 47 -3.85 18.70 11.26
CA ILE A 47 -2.70 19.18 12.04
C ILE A 47 -2.96 20.58 12.63
N GLY A 48 -4.00 21.26 12.15
CA GLY A 48 -4.42 22.57 12.66
C GLY A 48 -4.86 22.56 14.14
N ASP A 49 -5.28 21.41 14.68
CA ASP A 49 -5.72 21.30 16.07
C ASP A 49 -4.91 20.27 16.86
N THR A 50 -3.83 20.76 17.46
CA THR A 50 -3.16 20.23 18.66
C THR A 50 -2.20 19.03 18.45
N PRO A 51 -0.86 19.24 18.54
CA PRO A 51 0.15 18.18 18.58
C PRO A 51 -0.11 17.09 19.63
N LYS A 52 -0.82 17.45 20.72
CA LYS A 52 -1.23 16.52 21.78
C LYS A 52 -2.15 15.40 21.28
N ARG A 53 -3.03 15.66 20.30
CA ARG A 53 -3.92 14.62 19.73
C ARG A 53 -3.14 13.58 18.94
N ILE A 54 -2.22 14.03 18.09
CA ILE A 54 -1.36 13.12 17.31
C ILE A 54 -0.49 12.28 18.26
N LEU A 55 0.12 12.89 19.27
CA LEU A 55 0.88 12.16 20.29
C LEU A 55 0.02 11.17 21.08
N SER A 56 -1.23 11.53 21.43
CA SER A 56 -2.14 10.63 22.13
C SER A 56 -2.61 9.46 21.26
N ILE A 57 -2.85 9.69 19.97
CA ILE A 57 -3.26 8.67 19.00
C ILE A 57 -2.08 7.73 18.72
N LEU A 58 -0.89 8.26 18.52
CA LEU A 58 0.34 7.47 18.38
C LEU A 58 0.62 6.67 19.67
N GLY A 59 0.40 7.24 20.85
CA GLY A 59 0.51 6.54 22.13
C GLY A 59 -0.54 5.43 22.33
N LEU A 60 -1.80 5.67 21.91
CA LEU A 60 -2.87 4.66 21.92
C LEU A 60 -2.58 3.51 20.94
N PHE A 61 -2.00 3.82 19.78
CA PHE A 61 -1.60 2.84 18.78
C PHE A 61 -0.28 2.14 19.08
N ALA A 62 0.63 2.77 19.83
CA ALA A 62 1.86 2.15 20.34
C ALA A 62 1.62 1.30 21.59
N GLY A 63 0.45 1.43 22.22
CA GLY A 63 0.05 0.62 23.36
C GLY A 63 -0.36 -0.82 23.02
N PRO A 64 -0.44 -1.71 24.03
CA PRO A 64 -0.71 -3.15 23.93
C PRO A 64 -2.06 -3.52 23.27
N LEU A 65 -2.92 -2.56 22.93
CA LEU A 65 -4.19 -2.82 22.26
C LEU A 65 -4.02 -3.42 20.86
N LYS A 66 -2.97 -3.03 20.11
CA LYS A 66 -2.68 -3.66 18.81
C LYS A 66 -2.17 -5.08 18.98
N SER A 67 -1.32 -5.35 19.97
CA SER A 67 -0.85 -6.72 20.21
C SER A 67 -2.00 -7.62 20.67
N LEU A 68 -2.94 -7.10 21.46
CA LEU A 68 -4.15 -7.83 21.86
C LEU A 68 -5.10 -8.08 20.68
N ALA A 69 -5.34 -7.08 19.83
CA ALA A 69 -6.16 -7.23 18.63
C ALA A 69 -5.52 -8.21 17.63
N LEU A 70 -4.21 -8.11 17.41
CA LEU A 70 -3.45 -9.08 16.61
C LEU A 70 -3.56 -10.48 17.22
N THR A 71 -3.32 -10.64 18.53
CA THR A 71 -3.43 -11.95 19.21
C THR A 71 -4.84 -12.54 19.09
N MET A 72 -5.89 -11.73 19.18
CA MET A 72 -7.28 -12.18 18.97
C MET A 72 -7.55 -12.61 17.53
N LEU A 73 -7.06 -11.86 16.54
CA LEU A 73 -7.20 -12.22 15.13
C LEU A 73 -6.40 -13.48 14.79
N PHE A 74 -5.15 -13.59 15.27
CA PHE A 74 -4.34 -14.79 15.13
C PHE A 74 -5.02 -15.99 15.81
N LYS A 75 -5.55 -15.85 17.02
CA LYS A 75 -6.29 -16.92 17.69
C LYS A 75 -7.54 -17.37 16.93
N LYS A 76 -8.22 -16.47 16.21
CA LYS A 76 -9.39 -16.80 15.39
C LYS A 76 -9.01 -17.50 14.08
N ILE A 77 -7.83 -17.23 13.54
CA ILE A 77 -7.34 -17.82 12.28
C ILE A 77 -6.69 -19.20 12.53
N PHE A 78 -6.03 -19.38 13.68
CA PHE A 78 -5.27 -20.59 14.02
C PHE A 78 -5.97 -21.54 15.00
N LYS A 79 -7.27 -21.32 15.31
CA LYS A 79 -8.11 -22.25 16.08
C LYS A 79 -9.25 -22.77 15.22
#